data_AF-A0A5B7RBY5-F1
#
_entry.id   AF-A0A5B7RBY5-F1
#
_cell.length_a   1.000
_cell.length_b   1.000
_cell.length_c   1.000
_cell.angle_alpha   90.00
_cell.angle_beta   90.00
_cell.angle_gamma   90.00
#
_symmetry.space_group_name_H-M   'P 1'
#
loop_
_entity.id
_entity.type
_entity.pdbx_description
1 polymer ?
#
loop_
_entity_poly.entity_id
_entity_poly.type
_entity_poly.pdbx_seq_one_letter_code
_entity_poly.pdbx_strand_id
1 'polypeptide(L)'
;MELHEHLYDLGVRRGDAVFDDADVLRGALEGSFADVSTAAERGLLVDAVRSGVFGFLVDRLVAGVPVDEAVGDAGDRLARVPGGDPAAARWACAALAYAVGRADDADVRRHPRPGAAPGAGPGAGPEPHLAPDDTRERMPAVPALAPTSIPVPVPAPVPLEGREDVVSRAGSRAERGGARRRWPVVAAAVLVLALVAGVVAAVVLGGDEEPAPTGGGVTTPSASPSETETETIDPDGTDPAAVNARYSGLAEAVVPDDVMCTTAGRARARGERLTCELPTGTLELVTYPSAAALEAAREERVEHDIGTVYEATTSGTLMAFEREDDAGAPVRAAVYWDDAVAQQSATLTGPRGTDLDDLVAEVRARVPSVAYPTGPSAPGLVDFLGGWLDVEKCLRIETAVDLELEESFCDPTGPVEVFVGRFESEEALEAYRALTLAVAKDSERPLRTWEARRGKDDGALYEYTTAAGRPVRYWDLPGCACYAEATLTRGDADKLATWWRRGPGVEGD
;
A
#
# COMPACT_ATOMS: atom_id res chain seq x y z
N MET A 1 -18.98 -6.91 2.76
CA MET A 1 -18.87 -6.04 3.94
C MET A 1 -19.80 -4.86 3.75
N GLU A 2 -20.34 -4.31 4.82
CA GLU A 2 -21.11 -3.08 4.79
C GLU A 2 -20.18 -1.86 4.73
N LEU A 3 -20.69 -0.70 4.30
CA LEU A 3 -19.88 0.50 4.09
C LEU A 3 -19.16 0.98 5.38
N HIS A 4 -19.78 0.83 6.56
CA HIS A 4 -19.13 1.24 7.82
C HIS A 4 -17.98 0.31 8.23
N GLU A 5 -18.02 -0.98 7.87
CA GLU A 5 -16.91 -1.92 8.08
C GLU A 5 -15.72 -1.53 7.21
N HIS A 6 -16.01 -1.22 5.95
CA HIS A 6 -15.08 -0.67 4.97
C HIS A 6 -14.42 0.65 5.43
N LEU A 7 -15.19 1.55 6.06
CA LEU A 7 -14.66 2.77 6.66
C LEU A 7 -13.77 2.50 7.87
N TYR A 8 -14.12 1.51 8.71
CA TYR A 8 -13.26 1.10 9.83
C TYR A 8 -11.90 0.58 9.31
N ASP A 9 -11.90 -0.27 8.29
CA ASP A 9 -10.66 -0.77 7.68
C ASP A 9 -9.83 0.36 7.04
N LEU A 10 -10.49 1.38 6.48
CA LEU A 10 -9.81 2.58 5.99
C LEU A 10 -9.10 3.33 7.13
N GLY A 11 -9.78 3.52 8.27
CA GLY A 11 -9.22 4.15 9.46
C GLY A 11 -8.05 3.36 10.06
N VAL A 12 -8.15 2.02 10.07
CA VAL A 12 -7.06 1.15 10.52
C VAL A 12 -5.84 1.26 9.62
N ARG A 13 -6.03 1.24 8.30
CA ARG A 13 -4.92 1.25 7.32
C ARG A 13 -4.26 2.62 7.16
N ARG A 14 -5.04 3.70 7.11
CA ARG A 14 -4.54 5.07 6.83
C ARG A 14 -4.50 5.99 8.06
N GLY A 15 -4.94 5.49 9.21
CA GLY A 15 -5.05 6.24 10.46
C GLY A 15 -6.30 7.12 10.51
N ASP A 16 -6.67 7.51 11.74
CA ASP A 16 -7.87 8.34 12.01
C ASP A 16 -7.82 9.71 11.30
N ALA A 17 -6.62 10.21 10.97
CA ALA A 17 -6.40 11.48 10.29
C ALA A 17 -7.09 11.56 8.91
N VAL A 18 -7.39 10.42 8.29
CA VAL A 18 -8.17 10.36 7.04
C VAL A 18 -9.57 10.98 7.21
N PHE A 19 -10.13 10.96 8.43
CA PHE A 19 -11.44 11.52 8.75
C PHE A 19 -11.38 12.98 9.21
N ASP A 20 -10.18 13.57 9.33
CA ASP A 20 -10.00 14.98 9.67
C ASP A 20 -9.97 15.89 8.42
N ASP A 21 -9.74 15.31 7.24
CA ASP A 21 -9.68 16.02 5.97
C ASP A 21 -10.73 15.51 4.98
N ALA A 22 -11.67 16.38 4.61
CA ALA A 22 -12.77 16.04 3.70
C ALA A 22 -12.34 15.83 2.24
N ASP A 23 -11.20 16.36 1.82
CA ASP A 23 -10.62 16.12 0.49
C ASP A 23 -9.98 14.73 0.44
N VAL A 24 -9.22 14.38 1.49
CA VAL A 24 -8.62 13.04 1.62
C VAL A 24 -9.69 11.96 1.73
N LEU A 25 -10.69 12.14 2.60
CA LEU A 25 -11.79 11.17 2.74
C LEU A 25 -12.56 10.98 1.42
N ARG A 26 -12.78 12.06 0.66
CA ARG A 26 -13.46 11.96 -0.64
C ARG A 26 -12.64 11.16 -1.64
N GLY A 27 -11.34 11.40 -1.73
CA GLY A 27 -10.45 10.65 -2.62
C GLY A 27 -10.50 9.15 -2.31
N ALA A 28 -10.41 8.80 -1.02
CA ALA A 28 -10.54 7.41 -0.58
C ALA A 28 -11.92 6.81 -0.94
N LEU A 29 -13.01 7.54 -0.65
CA LEU A 29 -14.38 7.12 -0.93
C LEU A 29 -14.68 6.93 -2.43
N GLU A 30 -14.14 7.80 -3.29
CA GLU A 30 -14.34 7.74 -4.74
C GLU A 30 -13.49 6.67 -5.41
N GLY A 31 -12.30 6.38 -4.88
CA GLY A 31 -11.42 5.33 -5.39
C GLY A 31 -11.88 3.92 -5.04
N SER A 32 -12.05 3.65 -3.73
CA SER A 32 -12.14 2.26 -3.23
C SER A 32 -13.55 1.82 -2.83
N PHE A 33 -14.56 2.70 -2.85
CA PHE A 33 -15.89 2.40 -2.32
C PHE A 33 -17.04 2.72 -3.29
N ALA A 34 -16.73 2.90 -4.57
CA ALA A 34 -17.71 3.29 -5.58
C ALA A 34 -18.79 2.21 -5.81
N ASP A 35 -18.44 0.94 -5.59
CA ASP A 35 -19.25 -0.26 -5.75
C ASP A 35 -20.13 -0.59 -4.52
N VAL A 36 -19.66 -0.26 -3.31
CA VAL A 36 -20.35 -0.57 -2.03
C VAL A 36 -21.13 0.61 -1.43
N SER A 37 -21.08 1.78 -2.06
CA SER A 37 -21.80 2.98 -1.62
C SER A 37 -22.42 3.75 -2.78
N THR A 38 -23.46 4.52 -2.48
CA THR A 38 -24.03 5.48 -3.44
C THR A 38 -23.29 6.82 -3.38
N ALA A 39 -23.37 7.60 -4.46
CA ALA A 39 -22.80 8.96 -4.47
C ALA A 39 -23.41 9.87 -3.38
N ALA A 40 -24.68 9.65 -3.03
CA ALA A 40 -25.36 10.39 -1.96
C ALA A 40 -24.78 10.03 -0.58
N GLU A 41 -24.48 8.76 -0.33
CA GLU A 41 -23.85 8.30 0.91
C GLU A 41 -22.44 8.86 1.06
N ARG A 42 -21.60 8.75 0.00
CA ARG A 42 -20.24 9.30 0.01
C ARG A 42 -20.25 10.81 0.24
N GLY A 43 -21.11 11.53 -0.48
CA GLY A 43 -21.25 12.98 -0.32
C GLY A 43 -21.61 13.37 1.10
N LEU A 44 -22.51 12.63 1.74
CA LEU A 44 -22.95 12.92 3.11
C LEU A 44 -21.85 12.66 4.15
N LEU A 45 -21.06 11.59 4.00
CA LEU A 45 -19.89 11.31 4.85
C LEU A 45 -18.84 12.43 4.73
N VAL A 46 -18.54 12.84 3.49
CA VAL A 46 -17.60 13.95 3.20
C VAL A 46 -18.11 15.27 3.79
N ASP A 47 -19.40 15.55 3.67
CA ASP A 47 -19.99 16.78 4.20
C ASP A 47 -19.98 16.81 5.74
N ALA A 48 -20.13 15.66 6.42
CA ALA A 48 -20.00 15.55 7.87
C ALA A 48 -18.60 15.95 8.36
N VAL A 49 -17.55 15.53 7.64
CA VAL A 49 -16.16 15.94 7.91
C VAL A 49 -15.94 17.41 7.55
N ARG A 50 -16.30 17.81 6.33
CA ARG A 50 -16.10 19.19 5.81
C ARG A 50 -16.74 20.26 6.68
N SER A 51 -17.91 19.98 7.24
CA SER A 51 -18.64 20.91 8.11
C SER A 51 -18.18 20.89 9.57
N GLY A 52 -17.21 20.03 9.92
CA GLY A 52 -16.72 19.85 11.29
C GLY A 52 -17.73 19.16 12.22
N VAL A 53 -18.79 18.55 11.68
CA VAL A 53 -19.77 17.79 12.48
C VAL A 53 -19.12 16.52 13.03
N PHE A 54 -18.24 15.88 12.26
CA PHE A 54 -17.51 14.70 12.72
C PHE A 54 -16.63 15.00 13.96
N GLY A 55 -15.83 16.08 13.94
CA GLY A 55 -15.06 16.48 15.12
C GLY A 55 -15.94 16.75 16.35
N PHE A 56 -17.08 17.45 16.15
CA PHE A 56 -18.07 17.66 17.21
C PHE A 56 -18.64 16.36 17.79
N LEU A 57 -18.91 15.36 16.93
CA LEU A 57 -19.38 14.04 17.34
C LEU A 57 -18.31 13.33 18.20
N VAL A 58 -17.06 13.31 17.75
CA VAL A 58 -15.94 12.69 18.47
C VAL A 58 -15.75 13.33 19.84
N ASP A 59 -15.79 14.66 19.94
CA ASP A 59 -15.66 15.38 21.21
C ASP A 59 -16.74 14.98 22.23
N ARG A 60 -18.00 14.80 21.78
CA ARG A 60 -19.09 14.35 22.66
C ARG A 60 -18.89 12.92 23.14
N LEU A 61 -18.47 12.03 22.24
CA LEU A 61 -18.18 10.63 22.58
C LEU A 61 -17.01 10.53 23.57
N VAL A 62 -15.97 11.35 23.40
CA VAL A 62 -14.85 11.46 24.36
C VAL A 62 -15.33 11.99 25.71
N ALA A 63 -16.28 12.92 25.73
CA ALA A 63 -16.89 13.43 26.96
C ALA A 63 -17.84 12.44 27.66
N GLY A 64 -18.04 11.24 27.09
CA GLY A 64 -18.86 10.17 27.68
C GLY A 64 -20.36 10.32 27.41
N VAL A 65 -20.75 11.12 26.41
CA VAL A 65 -22.14 11.19 25.96
C VAL A 65 -22.52 9.85 25.31
N PRO A 66 -23.71 9.26 25.60
CA PRO A 66 -24.16 8.03 24.97
C PRO A 66 -24.17 8.13 23.43
N VAL A 67 -23.80 7.06 22.73
CA VAL A 67 -23.64 7.03 21.27
C VAL A 67 -24.90 7.53 20.55
N ASP A 68 -26.08 7.03 20.93
CA ASP A 68 -27.36 7.41 20.33
C ASP A 68 -27.65 8.92 20.46
N GLU A 69 -27.35 9.50 21.62
CA GLU A 69 -27.52 10.94 21.88
C GLU A 69 -26.51 11.77 21.09
N ALA A 70 -25.23 11.37 21.08
CA ALA A 70 -24.18 12.08 20.36
C ALA A 70 -24.41 12.06 18.83
N VAL A 71 -24.80 10.89 18.28
CA VAL A 71 -25.18 10.72 16.87
C VAL A 71 -26.43 11.54 16.53
N GLY A 72 -27.43 11.55 17.41
CA GLY A 72 -28.63 12.37 17.26
C GLY A 72 -28.31 13.86 17.14
N ASP A 73 -27.54 14.39 18.07
CA ASP A 73 -27.12 15.80 18.10
C ASP A 73 -26.28 16.19 16.87
N ALA A 74 -25.31 15.35 16.49
CA ALA A 74 -24.45 15.57 15.35
C ALA A 74 -25.23 15.50 14.02
N GLY A 75 -26.09 14.49 13.87
CA GLY A 75 -26.96 14.34 12.70
C GLY A 75 -27.93 15.50 12.55
N ASP A 76 -28.52 15.97 13.65
CA ASP A 76 -29.40 17.15 13.65
C ASP A 76 -28.66 18.44 13.30
N ARG A 77 -27.35 18.52 13.57
CA ARG A 77 -26.50 19.63 13.13
C ARG A 77 -26.20 19.55 11.64
N LEU A 78 -25.85 18.36 11.14
CA LEU A 78 -25.57 18.13 9.72
C LEU A 78 -26.81 18.37 8.85
N ALA A 79 -28.00 17.96 9.32
CA ALA A 79 -29.26 18.15 8.61
C ALA A 79 -29.73 19.60 8.49
N ARG A 80 -29.07 20.58 9.15
CA ARG A 80 -29.40 22.02 9.01
C ARG A 80 -28.94 22.61 7.68
N VAL A 81 -28.13 21.88 6.91
CA VAL A 81 -27.82 22.26 5.53
C VAL A 81 -29.13 22.23 4.72
N PRO A 82 -29.41 23.25 3.88
CA PRO A 82 -30.66 23.31 3.13
C PRO A 82 -30.94 22.02 2.33
N GLY A 83 -32.06 21.36 2.63
CA GLY A 83 -32.47 20.11 1.99
C GLY A 83 -31.94 18.82 2.62
N GLY A 84 -31.27 18.90 3.79
CA GLY A 84 -30.77 17.72 4.51
C GLY A 84 -31.89 16.84 5.12
N ASP A 85 -31.74 15.52 4.98
CA ASP A 85 -32.57 14.53 5.67
C ASP A 85 -31.93 14.16 7.03
N PRO A 86 -32.63 14.42 8.17
CA PRO A 86 -32.13 14.05 9.49
C PRO A 86 -31.80 12.57 9.67
N ALA A 87 -32.55 11.68 9.02
CA ALA A 87 -32.32 10.24 9.17
C ALA A 87 -31.03 9.81 8.47
N ALA A 88 -30.85 10.24 7.22
CA ALA A 88 -29.61 10.07 6.47
C ALA A 88 -28.40 10.68 7.21
N ALA A 89 -28.55 11.89 7.75
CA ALA A 89 -27.48 12.58 8.47
C ALA A 89 -27.03 11.83 9.74
N ARG A 90 -27.98 11.27 10.50
CA ARG A 90 -27.69 10.44 11.67
C ARG A 90 -27.02 9.13 11.29
N TRP A 91 -27.43 8.49 10.18
CA TRP A 91 -26.73 7.31 9.65
C TRP A 91 -25.27 7.62 9.33
N ALA A 92 -24.97 8.72 8.62
CA ALA A 92 -23.60 9.10 8.29
C ALA A 92 -22.75 9.35 9.53
N CYS A 93 -23.31 10.02 10.54
CA CYS A 93 -22.64 10.23 11.83
C CYS A 93 -22.36 8.90 12.54
N ALA A 94 -23.32 7.97 12.58
CA ALA A 94 -23.12 6.66 13.19
C ALA A 94 -22.04 5.84 12.45
N ALA A 95 -22.04 5.85 11.12
CA ALA A 95 -21.04 5.16 10.30
C ALA A 95 -19.62 5.70 10.55
N LEU A 96 -19.46 7.03 10.65
CA LEU A 96 -18.16 7.63 10.99
C LEU A 96 -17.75 7.33 12.44
N ALA A 97 -18.68 7.30 13.40
CA ALA A 97 -18.38 6.89 14.77
C ALA A 97 -17.95 5.42 14.86
N TYR A 98 -18.53 4.54 14.05
CA TYR A 98 -18.10 3.15 13.90
C TYR A 98 -16.68 3.08 13.33
N ALA A 99 -16.38 3.88 12.30
CA ALA A 99 -15.07 3.89 11.64
C ALA A 99 -13.91 4.17 12.61
N VAL A 100 -14.13 5.03 13.62
CA VAL A 100 -13.14 5.32 14.69
C VAL A 100 -13.32 4.48 15.96
N GLY A 101 -14.08 3.39 15.88
CA GLY A 101 -14.27 2.43 16.97
C GLY A 101 -15.02 2.97 18.19
N ARG A 102 -15.89 3.98 17.99
CA ARG A 102 -16.69 4.61 19.07
C ARG A 102 -18.15 4.20 19.08
N ALA A 103 -18.63 3.55 18.02
CA ALA A 103 -19.97 2.96 17.91
C ALA A 103 -19.87 1.50 17.46
N ASP A 104 -20.89 0.70 17.77
CA ASP A 104 -20.98 -0.69 17.30
C ASP A 104 -21.86 -0.83 16.03
N ASP A 105 -21.88 -2.01 15.43
CA ASP A 105 -22.66 -2.27 14.21
C ASP A 105 -24.18 -2.08 14.46
N ALA A 106 -24.65 -2.38 15.67
CA ALA A 106 -26.05 -2.20 16.03
C ALA A 106 -26.43 -0.71 16.13
N ASP A 107 -25.53 0.16 16.57
CA ASP A 107 -25.70 1.61 16.55
C ASP A 107 -25.88 2.13 15.12
N VAL A 108 -25.05 1.68 14.17
CA VAL A 108 -25.17 2.10 12.74
C VAL A 108 -26.50 1.64 12.15
N ARG A 109 -26.88 0.37 12.35
CA ARG A 109 -28.10 -0.23 11.78
C ARG A 109 -29.41 0.35 12.32
N ARG A 110 -29.40 1.04 13.46
CA ARG A 110 -30.57 1.77 13.97
C ARG A 110 -30.99 2.94 13.08
N HIS A 111 -30.06 3.48 12.29
CA HIS A 111 -30.30 4.62 11.42
C HIS A 111 -30.42 4.17 9.96
N PRO A 112 -31.52 4.51 9.26
CA PRO A 112 -31.71 4.06 7.88
C PRO A 112 -30.72 4.74 6.92
N ARG A 113 -30.21 3.97 5.97
CA ARG A 113 -29.33 4.47 4.89
C ARG A 113 -30.08 5.49 4.01
N PRO A 114 -29.37 6.50 3.46
CA PRO A 114 -29.95 7.44 2.50
C PRO A 114 -30.61 6.70 1.33
N GLY A 115 -31.86 7.06 1.00
CA GLY A 115 -32.60 6.43 -0.10
C GLY A 115 -33.25 5.08 0.22
N ALA A 116 -33.08 4.55 1.44
CA ALA A 116 -33.87 3.41 1.89
C ALA A 116 -35.35 3.84 1.99
N ALA A 117 -36.23 3.12 1.27
CA ALA A 117 -37.66 3.40 1.35
C ALA A 117 -38.14 3.23 2.79
N PRO A 118 -38.92 4.18 3.35
CA PRO A 118 -39.49 4.04 4.67
C PRO A 118 -40.57 2.94 4.64
N GLY A 119 -40.19 1.68 4.88
CA GLY A 119 -41.18 0.62 5.03
C GLY A 119 -40.70 -0.81 4.74
N ALA A 120 -40.15 -1.46 5.76
CA ALA A 120 -40.39 -2.88 6.05
C ALA A 120 -39.92 -3.16 7.48
N GLY A 121 -40.60 -2.59 8.47
CA GLY A 121 -40.37 -2.98 9.86
C GLY A 121 -40.73 -4.46 10.07
N PRO A 122 -40.05 -5.19 10.97
CA PRO A 122 -40.43 -6.56 11.33
C PRO A 122 -41.83 -6.53 11.96
N GLY A 123 -42.73 -7.36 11.42
CA GLY A 123 -44.18 -7.30 11.65
C GLY A 123 -44.62 -7.06 13.09
N ALA A 124 -45.29 -5.92 13.30
CA ALA A 124 -46.30 -5.83 14.33
C ALA A 124 -47.41 -6.84 13.99
N GLY A 125 -47.76 -7.69 14.96
CA GLY A 125 -48.79 -8.71 14.81
C GLY A 125 -50.17 -8.13 14.43
N PRO A 126 -51.13 -9.00 14.07
CA PRO A 126 -52.43 -8.59 13.57
C PRO A 126 -53.18 -7.77 14.61
N GLU A 127 -53.32 -6.48 14.35
CA GLU A 127 -54.17 -5.57 15.11
C GLU A 127 -55.65 -5.90 14.80
N PRO A 128 -56.55 -5.98 15.80
CA PRO A 128 -57.94 -6.35 15.57
C PRO A 128 -58.68 -5.26 14.79
N HIS A 129 -59.38 -5.68 13.72
CA HIS A 129 -60.30 -4.84 12.97
C HIS A 129 -61.32 -4.13 13.88
N LEU A 130 -61.19 -2.80 13.99
CA LEU A 130 -62.28 -1.92 14.36
C LEU A 130 -62.77 -1.16 13.11
N ALA A 131 -64.10 -1.09 13.03
CA ALA A 131 -64.91 -0.64 11.90
C ALA A 131 -64.66 0.84 11.50
N PRO A 132 -65.00 1.23 10.25
CA PRO A 132 -64.78 2.58 9.76
C PRO A 132 -65.77 3.55 10.39
N ASP A 133 -65.25 4.62 11.02
CA ASP A 133 -66.05 5.78 11.37
C ASP A 133 -65.89 6.85 10.28
N ASP A 134 -67.03 7.20 9.71
CA ASP A 134 -67.21 8.10 8.58
C ASP A 134 -67.45 9.51 9.13
N THR A 135 -66.42 10.35 9.17
CA THR A 135 -66.58 11.80 9.35
C THR A 135 -65.61 12.56 8.46
N ARG A 136 -66.13 12.86 7.27
CA ARG A 136 -65.50 13.69 6.24
C ARG A 136 -65.75 15.17 6.55
N GLU A 137 -64.83 15.80 7.29
CA GLU A 137 -64.78 17.27 7.34
C GLU A 137 -64.01 17.82 6.13
N ARG A 138 -64.74 18.55 5.28
CA ARG A 138 -64.22 19.32 4.15
C ARG A 138 -63.43 20.52 4.68
N MET A 139 -62.11 20.56 4.45
CA MET A 139 -61.36 21.82 4.47
C MET A 139 -61.52 22.57 3.14
N PRO A 140 -61.65 23.92 3.17
CA PRO A 140 -61.82 24.74 1.98
C PRO A 140 -60.49 24.92 1.22
N ALA A 141 -60.60 25.03 -0.11
CA ALA A 141 -59.49 25.28 -1.01
C ALA A 141 -58.85 26.65 -0.75
N VAL A 142 -57.52 26.66 -0.60
CA VAL A 142 -56.70 27.88 -0.51
C VAL A 142 -56.40 28.36 -1.94
N PRO A 143 -56.57 29.65 -2.27
CA PRO A 143 -56.32 30.17 -3.61
C PRO A 143 -54.81 30.28 -3.90
N ALA A 144 -54.42 29.89 -5.12
CA ALA A 144 -53.06 29.99 -5.64
C ALA A 144 -52.65 31.47 -5.78
N LEU A 145 -51.57 31.86 -5.10
CA LEU A 145 -50.91 33.16 -5.30
C LEU A 145 -49.84 33.03 -6.39
N ALA A 146 -49.90 33.97 -7.35
CA ALA A 146 -48.95 34.09 -8.45
C ALA A 146 -47.55 34.50 -7.98
N PRO A 147 -46.46 34.09 -8.68
CA PRO A 147 -45.11 34.43 -8.30
C PRO A 147 -44.84 35.92 -8.45
N THR A 148 -44.43 36.57 -7.36
CA THR A 148 -43.97 37.96 -7.34
C THR A 148 -42.46 37.96 -7.61
N SER A 149 -42.05 38.48 -8.77
CA SER A 149 -40.65 38.69 -9.12
C SER A 149 -40.08 39.90 -8.37
N ILE A 150 -39.15 39.65 -7.45
CA ILE A 150 -38.37 40.68 -6.77
C ILE A 150 -37.09 40.94 -7.59
N PRO A 151 -36.80 42.18 -8.03
CA PRO A 151 -35.55 42.48 -8.72
C PRO A 151 -34.35 42.47 -7.76
N VAL A 152 -33.31 41.72 -8.13
CA VAL A 152 -32.03 41.67 -7.42
C VAL A 152 -31.20 42.92 -7.79
N PRO A 153 -30.66 43.68 -6.81
CA PRO A 153 -29.82 44.85 -7.10
C PRO A 153 -28.42 44.42 -7.59
N VAL A 154 -28.00 45.04 -8.69
CA VAL A 154 -26.65 44.90 -9.27
C VAL A 154 -25.65 45.73 -8.45
N PRO A 155 -24.51 45.17 -8.01
CA PRO A 155 -23.48 45.94 -7.31
C PRO A 155 -22.74 46.90 -8.27
N ALA A 156 -22.53 48.14 -7.80
CA ALA A 156 -21.78 49.17 -8.52
C ALA A 156 -20.25 48.92 -8.46
N PRO A 157 -19.49 49.31 -9.50
CA PRO A 157 -18.03 49.17 -9.51
C PRO A 157 -17.37 50.16 -8.53
N VAL A 158 -16.39 49.66 -7.78
CA VAL A 158 -15.58 50.43 -6.82
C VAL A 158 -14.46 51.18 -7.57
N PRO A 159 -14.21 52.48 -7.30
CA PRO A 159 -13.12 53.22 -7.94
C PRO A 159 -11.74 52.79 -7.41
N LEU A 160 -10.79 52.61 -8.33
CA LEU A 160 -9.38 52.45 -8.04
C LEU A 160 -8.76 53.85 -7.84
N GLU A 161 -8.50 54.24 -6.59
CA GLU A 161 -7.71 55.43 -6.27
C GLU A 161 -6.42 55.05 -5.54
N GLY A 162 -5.29 55.38 -6.19
CA GLY A 162 -4.08 55.94 -5.59
C GLY A 162 -3.44 55.22 -4.41
N ARG A 163 -2.32 54.52 -4.67
CA ARG A 163 -1.27 54.38 -3.66
C ARG A 163 0.09 54.75 -4.25
N GLU A 164 0.62 55.81 -3.64
CA GLU A 164 1.82 56.56 -4.00
C GLU A 164 3.12 55.79 -3.75
N ASP A 165 4.12 56.19 -4.54
CA ASP A 165 5.54 55.87 -4.41
C ASP A 165 6.10 56.17 -3.01
N VAL A 166 6.86 55.23 -2.44
CA VAL A 166 7.85 55.54 -1.40
C VAL A 166 9.22 54.99 -1.79
N VAL A 167 10.11 55.96 -1.97
CA VAL A 167 11.52 55.88 -2.31
C VAL A 167 12.38 55.41 -1.11
N SER A 168 13.29 54.47 -1.39
CA SER A 168 14.64 54.25 -0.85
C SER A 168 14.95 54.47 0.65
N ARG A 169 15.55 53.45 1.28
CA ARG A 169 16.70 53.68 2.17
C ARG A 169 17.73 52.55 2.09
N ALA A 170 18.96 52.97 1.78
CA ALA A 170 20.18 52.18 1.73
C ALA A 170 20.90 52.15 3.10
N GLY A 171 21.75 51.14 3.28
CA GLY A 171 22.74 50.98 4.36
C GLY A 171 22.39 49.85 5.33
N SER A 172 23.28 48.98 5.80
CA SER A 172 24.73 48.85 5.65
C SER A 172 25.20 47.57 6.37
N ARG A 173 26.05 46.78 5.71
CA ARG A 173 27.28 46.10 6.18
C ARG A 173 27.42 45.80 7.69
N ALA A 174 27.54 44.52 8.04
CA ALA A 174 28.45 44.04 9.09
C ALA A 174 28.93 42.60 8.80
N GLU A 175 30.18 42.50 8.39
CA GLU A 175 31.03 41.30 8.35
C GLU A 175 31.52 40.94 9.76
N ARG A 176 31.48 39.65 10.14
CA ARG A 176 32.47 38.91 10.94
C ARG A 176 32.30 37.43 10.57
N GLY A 177 33.26 36.67 10.04
CA GLY A 177 34.71 36.74 10.15
C GLY A 177 35.18 35.73 11.21
N GLY A 178 35.52 34.50 10.80
CA GLY A 178 35.97 33.47 11.72
C GLY A 178 36.44 32.16 11.06
N ALA A 179 37.41 32.24 10.15
CA ALA A 179 38.12 31.08 9.61
C ALA A 179 39.23 30.60 10.57
N ARG A 180 39.30 29.28 10.85
CA ARG A 180 40.57 28.60 11.19
C ARG A 180 40.70 27.26 10.44
N ARG A 181 41.88 27.11 9.85
CA ARG A 181 42.35 26.09 8.90
C ARG A 181 42.68 24.74 9.58
N ARG A 182 42.22 23.66 8.92
CA ARG A 182 42.93 22.45 8.42
C ARG A 182 44.12 21.88 9.20
N TRP A 183 44.16 20.55 9.38
CA TRP A 183 45.24 19.64 8.94
C TRP A 183 44.66 18.21 8.69
N PRO A 184 45.32 17.35 7.87
CA PRO A 184 44.67 16.38 6.97
C PRO A 184 44.81 14.91 7.38
N VAL A 185 43.76 14.10 7.18
CA VAL A 185 43.74 12.62 7.41
C VAL A 185 43.50 11.82 6.09
N VAL A 186 43.47 12.48 4.93
CA VAL A 186 43.06 11.85 3.66
C VAL A 186 44.18 11.03 2.97
N ALA A 187 45.38 10.90 3.56
CA ALA A 187 46.50 10.18 2.92
C ALA A 187 46.63 8.69 3.33
N ALA A 188 45.88 8.20 4.32
CA ALA A 188 46.03 6.81 4.81
C ALA A 188 45.04 5.81 4.17
N ALA A 189 43.86 6.26 3.74
CA ALA A 189 42.82 5.37 3.19
C ALA A 189 43.12 4.92 1.74
N VAL A 190 43.84 5.72 0.94
CA VAL A 190 44.15 5.38 -0.45
C VAL A 190 45.28 4.35 -0.57
N LEU A 191 46.18 4.28 0.43
CA LEU A 191 47.28 3.30 0.42
C LEU A 191 46.82 1.88 0.77
N VAL A 192 45.76 1.75 1.57
CA VAL A 192 45.19 0.44 1.95
C VAL A 192 44.38 -0.15 0.79
N LEU A 193 43.63 0.67 0.05
CA LEU A 193 42.90 0.20 -1.14
C LEU A 193 43.83 -0.22 -2.29
N ALA A 194 44.98 0.43 -2.47
CA ALA A 194 45.96 0.05 -3.48
C ALA A 194 46.66 -1.30 -3.18
N LEU A 195 46.81 -1.67 -1.90
CA LEU A 195 47.40 -2.95 -1.50
C LEU A 195 46.43 -4.13 -1.66
N VAL A 196 45.13 -3.92 -1.52
CA VAL A 196 44.12 -4.98 -1.72
C VAL A 196 43.88 -5.25 -3.21
N ALA A 197 43.94 -4.22 -4.07
CA ALA A 197 43.85 -4.39 -5.52
C ALA A 197 45.11 -5.06 -6.14
N GLY A 198 46.27 -4.96 -5.50
CA GLY A 198 47.53 -5.54 -5.99
C GLY A 198 47.69 -7.05 -5.79
N VAL A 199 46.92 -7.66 -4.88
CA VAL A 199 47.07 -9.10 -4.53
C VAL A 199 46.16 -10.00 -5.38
N VAL A 200 45.08 -9.48 -5.97
CA VAL A 200 44.14 -10.27 -6.79
C VAL A 200 44.61 -10.44 -8.25
N ALA A 201 45.54 -9.61 -8.72
CA ALA A 201 46.06 -9.69 -10.09
C ALA A 201 47.25 -10.67 -10.29
N ALA A 202 47.72 -11.35 -9.24
CA ALA A 202 48.94 -12.16 -9.29
C ALA A 202 48.74 -13.70 -9.33
N VAL A 203 47.50 -14.21 -9.44
CA VAL A 203 47.22 -15.67 -9.35
C VAL A 203 46.63 -16.30 -10.62
N VAL A 204 46.42 -15.57 -11.73
CA VAL A 204 45.78 -16.12 -12.94
C VAL A 204 46.66 -16.14 -14.19
N LEU A 205 47.98 -15.98 -14.07
CA LEU A 205 48.90 -16.11 -15.21
C LEU A 205 50.03 -17.09 -14.90
N GLY A 206 49.84 -18.36 -15.28
CA GLY A 206 50.91 -19.35 -15.30
C GLY A 206 50.43 -20.78 -15.55
N GLY A 207 50.48 -21.24 -16.80
CA GLY A 207 50.24 -22.64 -17.16
C GLY A 207 50.31 -22.89 -18.67
N ASP A 208 51.54 -23.02 -19.18
CA ASP A 208 51.96 -23.28 -20.57
C ASP A 208 51.68 -24.73 -21.07
N GLU A 209 51.90 -24.89 -22.38
CA GLU A 209 51.57 -25.92 -23.38
C GLU A 209 52.18 -27.36 -23.28
N GLU A 210 51.44 -28.31 -23.90
CA GLU A 210 51.81 -29.47 -24.77
C GLU A 210 52.65 -30.68 -24.28
N PRO A 211 52.70 -31.85 -25.00
CA PRO A 211 51.94 -32.31 -26.19
C PRO A 211 51.34 -33.75 -26.10
N ALA A 212 50.66 -34.16 -27.18
CA ALA A 212 50.06 -35.48 -27.46
C ALA A 212 51.04 -36.69 -27.45
N PRO A 213 50.51 -37.94 -27.48
CA PRO A 213 50.67 -38.70 -28.72
C PRO A 213 49.49 -39.63 -29.13
N THR A 214 49.27 -39.69 -30.45
CA THR A 214 48.87 -40.82 -31.33
C THR A 214 48.00 -41.99 -30.83
N GLY A 215 46.91 -42.23 -31.56
CA GLY A 215 46.78 -43.48 -32.34
C GLY A 215 45.62 -44.43 -32.00
N GLY A 216 44.80 -44.73 -33.01
CA GLY A 216 43.81 -45.83 -33.05
C GLY A 216 42.38 -45.29 -33.06
N GLY A 217 41.61 -45.24 -34.15
CA GLY A 217 41.56 -46.18 -35.26
C GLY A 217 40.46 -47.21 -35.02
N VAL A 218 39.18 -46.82 -35.03
CA VAL A 218 38.04 -47.73 -35.23
C VAL A 218 36.94 -47.05 -36.03
N THR A 219 36.42 -47.85 -36.95
CA THR A 219 35.45 -47.68 -38.03
C THR A 219 34.09 -47.07 -37.68
N THR A 220 33.64 -46.24 -38.62
CA THR A 220 32.27 -45.79 -38.91
C THR A 220 31.24 -46.92 -38.82
N PRO A 221 30.01 -46.60 -38.37
CA PRO A 221 28.87 -46.82 -39.25
C PRO A 221 28.19 -45.49 -39.58
N SER A 222 28.08 -45.27 -40.89
CA SER A 222 27.31 -44.24 -41.55
C SER A 222 25.84 -44.35 -41.14
N ALA A 223 25.43 -43.55 -40.14
CA ALA A 223 24.03 -43.22 -39.95
C ALA A 223 23.70 -42.05 -40.87
N SER A 224 22.72 -42.27 -41.75
CA SER A 224 22.16 -41.25 -42.63
C SER A 224 21.90 -39.94 -41.88
N PRO A 225 22.18 -38.77 -42.47
CA PRO A 225 21.66 -37.53 -41.93
C PRO A 225 20.14 -37.60 -42.12
N SER A 226 19.42 -37.89 -41.03
CA SER A 226 18.03 -37.43 -40.93
C SER A 226 18.08 -35.94 -41.16
N GLU A 227 17.47 -35.52 -42.26
CA GLU A 227 17.17 -34.13 -42.54
C GLU A 227 16.63 -33.52 -41.26
N THR A 228 17.43 -32.64 -40.67
CA THR A 228 16.96 -31.72 -39.65
C THR A 228 15.93 -30.88 -40.37
N GLU A 229 14.65 -31.26 -40.24
CA GLU A 229 13.53 -30.38 -40.53
C GLU A 229 13.87 -29.07 -39.84
N THR A 230 14.24 -28.10 -40.67
CA THR A 230 14.33 -26.73 -40.24
C THR A 230 12.88 -26.35 -40.09
N GLU A 231 12.33 -26.67 -38.92
CA GLU A 231 10.98 -26.33 -38.52
C GLU A 231 10.90 -24.81 -38.66
N THR A 232 10.37 -24.37 -39.80
CA THR A 232 10.04 -22.99 -40.06
C THR A 232 8.99 -22.62 -39.04
N ILE A 233 9.46 -22.12 -37.90
CA ILE A 233 8.67 -21.50 -36.84
C ILE A 233 7.65 -20.61 -37.55
N ASP A 234 6.37 -20.95 -37.36
CA ASP A 234 5.25 -20.28 -37.97
C ASP A 234 5.35 -18.77 -37.63
N PRO A 235 5.55 -17.90 -38.64
CA PRO A 235 5.84 -16.50 -38.39
C PRO A 235 4.65 -15.72 -37.77
N ASP A 236 3.43 -16.27 -37.75
CA ASP A 236 2.21 -15.50 -37.50
C ASP A 236 1.29 -16.00 -36.37
N GLY A 237 1.72 -16.94 -35.53
CA GLY A 237 0.88 -17.36 -34.40
C GLY A 237 1.53 -18.41 -33.52
N THR A 238 2.25 -17.96 -32.50
CA THR A 238 3.07 -18.81 -31.63
C THR A 238 2.20 -19.80 -30.86
N ASP A 239 2.25 -21.07 -31.29
CA ASP A 239 1.72 -22.24 -30.55
C ASP A 239 2.12 -22.17 -29.06
N PRO A 240 1.16 -22.27 -28.12
CA PRO A 240 1.43 -22.25 -26.68
C PRO A 240 2.52 -23.21 -26.23
N ALA A 241 2.58 -24.42 -26.83
CA ALA A 241 3.61 -25.39 -26.50
C ALA A 241 5.01 -24.88 -26.84
N ALA A 242 5.17 -24.21 -27.98
CA ALA A 242 6.42 -23.59 -28.39
C ALA A 242 6.80 -22.40 -27.51
N VAL A 243 5.82 -21.60 -27.06
CA VAL A 243 6.05 -20.49 -26.12
C VAL A 243 6.50 -21.03 -24.76
N ASN A 244 5.80 -22.02 -24.22
CA ASN A 244 6.14 -22.64 -22.93
C ASN A 244 7.54 -23.29 -22.95
N ALA A 245 7.89 -23.98 -24.04
CA ALA A 245 9.25 -24.51 -24.22
C ALA A 245 10.31 -23.39 -24.22
N ARG A 246 10.03 -22.27 -24.91
CA ARG A 246 10.94 -21.12 -25.04
C ARG A 246 11.13 -20.38 -23.71
N TYR A 247 10.07 -20.21 -22.93
CA TYR A 247 10.07 -19.47 -21.65
C TYR A 247 10.07 -20.39 -20.41
N SER A 248 10.57 -21.61 -20.56
CA SER A 248 10.65 -22.60 -19.47
C SER A 248 11.56 -22.18 -18.31
N GLY A 249 12.40 -21.16 -18.48
CA GLY A 249 13.15 -20.55 -17.38
C GLY A 249 12.27 -19.72 -16.43
N LEU A 250 11.11 -19.25 -16.88
CA LEU A 250 10.21 -18.42 -16.09
C LEU A 250 9.19 -19.23 -15.28
N ALA A 251 8.67 -20.34 -15.83
CA ALA A 251 7.67 -21.19 -15.19
C ALA A 251 7.56 -22.55 -15.90
N GLU A 252 6.93 -23.54 -15.25
CA GLU A 252 6.62 -24.84 -15.90
C GLU A 252 5.64 -24.65 -17.09
N ALA A 253 4.65 -23.77 -16.93
CA ALA A 253 3.68 -23.42 -17.96
C ALA A 253 3.31 -21.94 -17.88
N VAL A 254 3.91 -21.11 -18.74
CA VAL A 254 3.75 -19.65 -18.73
C VAL A 254 2.43 -19.22 -19.39
N VAL A 255 2.01 -19.94 -20.44
CA VAL A 255 0.83 -19.62 -21.27
C VAL A 255 -0.11 -20.83 -21.34
N PRO A 256 -1.42 -20.66 -21.12
CA PRO A 256 -2.42 -21.73 -21.32
C PRO A 256 -2.49 -22.23 -22.78
N ASP A 257 -2.92 -23.48 -22.97
CA ASP A 257 -3.00 -24.15 -24.28
C ASP A 257 -3.98 -23.49 -25.28
N ASP A 258 -4.89 -22.63 -24.81
CA ASP A 258 -5.91 -21.95 -25.61
C ASP A 258 -5.59 -20.47 -25.89
N VAL A 259 -4.42 -19.98 -25.47
CA VAL A 259 -4.04 -18.57 -25.55
C VAL A 259 -3.07 -18.30 -26.69
N MET A 260 -3.43 -17.40 -27.60
CA MET A 260 -2.56 -16.99 -28.70
C MET A 260 -1.65 -15.83 -28.29
N CYS A 261 -0.35 -15.98 -28.55
CA CYS A 261 0.65 -14.93 -28.35
C CYS A 261 1.06 -14.28 -29.67
N THR A 262 1.19 -12.95 -29.65
CA THR A 262 1.66 -12.14 -30.78
C THR A 262 3.09 -11.68 -30.56
N THR A 263 3.90 -11.71 -31.62
CA THR A 263 5.26 -11.17 -31.58
C THR A 263 5.22 -9.66 -31.73
N ALA A 264 5.74 -8.93 -30.74
CA ALA A 264 6.02 -7.51 -30.91
C ALA A 264 7.36 -7.40 -31.67
N GLY A 265 7.39 -6.65 -32.77
CA GLY A 265 8.60 -6.51 -33.59
C GLY A 265 9.84 -6.14 -32.76
N ARG A 266 11.01 -6.70 -33.12
CA ARG A 266 12.28 -6.48 -32.40
C ARG A 266 12.55 -4.99 -32.18
N ALA A 267 12.45 -4.54 -30.93
CA ALA A 267 12.99 -3.24 -30.53
C ALA A 267 14.52 -3.37 -30.46
N ARG A 268 15.27 -2.39 -30.97
CA ARG A 268 16.74 -2.46 -31.13
C ARG A 268 17.54 -2.76 -29.84
N ALA A 269 16.92 -2.71 -28.66
CA ALA A 269 17.52 -2.99 -27.36
C ALA A 269 16.96 -4.24 -26.65
N ARG A 270 15.94 -4.92 -27.18
CA ARG A 270 15.30 -6.11 -26.57
C ARG A 270 15.36 -7.27 -27.57
N GLY A 271 15.79 -8.45 -27.12
CA GLY A 271 16.03 -9.60 -28.02
C GLY A 271 14.76 -10.08 -28.70
N GLU A 272 13.73 -10.34 -27.89
CA GLU A 272 12.41 -10.77 -28.30
C GLU A 272 11.36 -10.27 -27.30
N ARG A 273 10.17 -9.89 -27.78
CA ARG A 273 9.01 -9.57 -26.95
C ARG A 273 7.77 -10.27 -27.51
N LEU A 274 7.08 -11.03 -26.66
CA LEU A 274 5.76 -11.60 -26.96
C LEU A 274 4.71 -10.93 -26.07
N THR A 275 3.51 -10.79 -26.62
CA THR A 275 2.32 -10.34 -25.89
C THR A 275 1.22 -11.38 -26.06
N CYS A 276 0.73 -11.92 -24.95
CA CYS A 276 -0.35 -12.90 -24.91
C CYS A 276 -1.56 -12.28 -24.18
N GLU A 277 -2.75 -12.43 -24.75
CA GLU A 277 -4.00 -11.97 -24.12
C GLU A 277 -4.60 -13.11 -23.29
N LEU A 278 -4.59 -12.96 -21.98
CA LEU A 278 -5.21 -13.88 -21.03
C LEU A 278 -6.59 -13.36 -20.59
N PRO A 279 -7.49 -14.23 -20.09
CA PRO A 279 -8.74 -13.77 -19.48
C PRO A 279 -8.54 -12.79 -18.32
N THR A 280 -7.43 -12.93 -17.59
CA THR A 280 -7.05 -12.12 -16.43
C THR A 280 -6.26 -10.86 -16.78
N GLY A 281 -5.81 -10.69 -18.04
CA GLY A 281 -5.06 -9.53 -18.47
C GLY A 281 -4.06 -9.79 -19.59
N THR A 282 -3.10 -8.89 -19.74
CA THR A 282 -2.09 -8.97 -20.80
C THR A 282 -0.78 -9.46 -20.21
N LEU A 283 -0.27 -10.58 -20.73
CA LEU A 283 1.03 -11.15 -20.37
C LEU A 283 2.09 -10.73 -21.40
N GLU A 284 3.11 -10.02 -20.94
CA GLU A 284 4.29 -9.67 -21.72
C GLU A 284 5.45 -10.59 -21.35
N LEU A 285 6.06 -11.23 -22.34
CA LEU A 285 7.25 -12.06 -22.19
C LEU A 285 8.41 -11.40 -22.94
N VAL A 286 9.59 -11.30 -22.31
CA VAL A 286 10.76 -10.67 -22.91
C VAL A 286 11.99 -11.54 -22.73
N THR A 287 12.76 -11.71 -23.81
CA THR A 287 14.11 -12.28 -23.76
C THR A 287 15.16 -11.19 -23.97
N TYR A 288 16.17 -11.18 -23.10
CA TYR A 288 17.23 -10.19 -23.09
C TYR A 288 18.51 -10.71 -23.75
N PRO A 289 19.31 -9.84 -24.39
CA PRO A 289 20.56 -10.25 -25.02
C PRO A 289 21.70 -10.50 -24.02
N SER A 290 21.53 -10.12 -22.75
CA SER A 290 22.53 -10.30 -21.69
C SER A 290 21.91 -10.11 -20.32
N ALA A 291 22.58 -10.62 -19.28
CA ALA A 291 22.21 -10.39 -17.88
C ALA A 291 22.16 -8.89 -17.53
N ALA A 292 23.13 -8.10 -18.00
CA ALA A 292 23.14 -6.65 -17.77
C ALA A 292 21.93 -5.93 -18.41
N ALA A 293 21.42 -6.45 -19.54
CA ALA A 293 20.22 -5.90 -20.17
C ALA A 293 18.94 -6.28 -19.42
N LEU A 294 18.89 -7.48 -18.82
CA LEU A 294 17.81 -7.86 -17.91
C LEU A 294 17.85 -6.99 -16.64
N GLU A 295 19.03 -6.85 -16.03
CA GLU A 295 19.23 -6.03 -14.82
C GLU A 295 18.80 -4.58 -15.03
N ALA A 296 19.23 -3.94 -16.12
CA ALA A 296 18.78 -2.59 -16.46
C ALA A 296 17.26 -2.51 -16.70
N ALA A 297 16.66 -3.55 -17.30
CA ALA A 297 15.21 -3.58 -17.50
C ALA A 297 14.43 -3.87 -16.21
N ARG A 298 15.04 -4.58 -15.26
CA ARG A 298 14.51 -4.79 -13.91
C ARG A 298 14.55 -3.47 -13.14
N GLU A 299 15.66 -2.75 -13.16
CA GLU A 299 15.79 -1.41 -12.55
C GLU A 299 14.77 -0.40 -13.11
N GLU A 300 14.40 -0.51 -14.39
CA GLU A 300 13.37 0.34 -15.01
C GLU A 300 11.93 -0.03 -14.57
N ARG A 301 11.69 -1.27 -14.14
CA ARG A 301 10.35 -1.81 -13.90
C ARG A 301 10.01 -2.03 -12.44
N VAL A 302 11.01 -2.31 -11.62
CA VAL A 302 10.80 -2.54 -10.19
C VAL A 302 10.48 -1.20 -9.55
N GLU A 303 9.25 -1.09 -9.06
CA GLU A 303 8.76 0.01 -8.24
C GLU A 303 8.85 -0.44 -6.77
N HIS A 304 9.20 0.48 -5.88
CA HIS A 304 9.25 0.26 -4.43
C HIS A 304 8.24 1.15 -3.69
N ASP A 305 7.21 1.56 -4.44
CA ASP A 305 6.15 2.41 -3.95
C ASP A 305 5.21 1.60 -3.02
N ILE A 306 4.38 2.32 -2.29
CA ILE A 306 3.34 1.76 -1.42
C ILE A 306 2.44 0.81 -2.23
N GLY A 307 2.07 -0.32 -1.64
CA GLY A 307 1.25 -1.35 -2.31
C GLY A 307 2.07 -2.43 -3.00
N THR A 308 3.38 -2.47 -2.79
CA THR A 308 4.27 -3.42 -3.46
C THR A 308 4.55 -4.65 -2.59
N VAL A 309 4.55 -5.84 -3.20
CA VAL A 309 5.16 -7.05 -2.64
C VAL A 309 6.35 -7.43 -3.51
N TYR A 310 7.55 -7.47 -2.92
CA TYR A 310 8.81 -7.64 -3.64
C TYR A 310 9.64 -8.82 -3.09
N GLU A 311 10.21 -9.62 -3.99
CA GLU A 311 11.14 -10.71 -3.66
C GLU A 311 12.33 -10.68 -4.61
N ALA A 312 13.55 -10.69 -4.06
CA ALA A 312 14.78 -10.83 -4.84
C ALA A 312 15.54 -12.08 -4.40
N THR A 313 15.71 -12.99 -5.34
CA THR A 313 16.48 -14.22 -5.17
C THR A 313 17.74 -14.18 -6.02
N THR A 314 18.62 -15.17 -5.84
CA THR A 314 19.79 -15.33 -6.71
C THR A 314 19.43 -15.68 -8.15
N SER A 315 18.25 -16.28 -8.38
CA SER A 315 17.79 -16.74 -9.69
C SER A 315 16.90 -15.72 -10.40
N GLY A 316 16.36 -14.73 -9.70
CA GLY A 316 15.45 -13.75 -10.28
C GLY A 316 14.71 -12.92 -9.25
N THR A 317 13.82 -12.06 -9.73
CA THR A 317 12.99 -11.15 -8.94
C THR A 317 11.52 -11.42 -9.20
N LEU A 318 10.68 -11.25 -8.19
CA LEU A 318 9.23 -11.17 -8.30
C LEU A 318 8.75 -9.86 -7.66
N MET A 319 7.81 -9.19 -8.30
CA MET A 319 7.19 -7.97 -7.80
C MET A 319 5.72 -7.96 -8.16
N ALA A 320 4.86 -7.61 -7.22
CA ALA A 320 3.43 -7.41 -7.42
C ALA A 320 3.06 -6.03 -6.86
N PHE A 321 2.31 -5.24 -7.61
CA PHE A 321 1.95 -3.87 -7.20
C PHE A 321 0.68 -3.39 -7.90
N GLU A 322 0.06 -2.37 -7.31
CA GLU A 322 -1.02 -1.59 -7.91
C GLU A 322 -0.49 -0.21 -8.33
N ARG A 323 -0.69 0.16 -9.61
CA ARG A 323 -0.31 1.50 -10.09
C ARG A 323 -1.49 2.45 -9.99
N GLU A 324 -1.27 3.63 -9.42
CA GLU A 324 -2.23 4.74 -9.43
C GLU A 324 -2.06 5.65 -10.67
N ASP A 325 -3.12 6.36 -11.10
CA ASP A 325 -3.04 7.38 -12.14
C ASP A 325 -2.63 8.71 -11.52
N ASP A 326 -2.44 9.75 -12.35
CA ASP A 326 -2.13 11.11 -11.89
C ASP A 326 -3.17 11.68 -10.90
N ALA A 327 -4.34 11.02 -10.74
CA ALA A 327 -5.38 11.38 -9.78
C ALA A 327 -5.38 10.52 -8.52
N GLY A 328 -4.41 9.61 -8.36
CA GLY A 328 -4.29 8.70 -7.21
C GLY A 328 -5.32 7.56 -7.23
N ALA A 329 -5.96 7.28 -8.37
CA ALA A 329 -6.90 6.17 -8.48
C ALA A 329 -6.18 4.91 -8.96
N PRO A 330 -6.41 3.72 -8.35
CA PRO A 330 -5.82 2.48 -8.81
C PRO A 330 -6.23 2.22 -10.26
N VAL A 331 -5.22 2.11 -11.12
CA VAL A 331 -5.38 1.99 -12.57
C VAL A 331 -5.24 0.57 -12.99
N ARG A 332 -4.21 -0.15 -12.49
CA ARG A 332 -3.89 -1.54 -12.90
C ARG A 332 -3.03 -2.22 -11.83
N ALA A 333 -3.39 -3.44 -11.50
CA ALA A 333 -2.50 -4.38 -10.84
C ALA A 333 -1.53 -5.00 -11.87
N ALA A 334 -0.28 -5.24 -11.46
CA ALA A 334 0.70 -5.93 -12.28
C ALA A 334 1.58 -6.86 -11.43
N VAL A 335 1.94 -8.01 -12.01
CA VAL A 335 2.91 -8.94 -11.45
C VAL A 335 4.06 -9.12 -12.44
N TYR A 336 5.25 -8.73 -12.03
CA TYR A 336 6.51 -8.92 -12.73
C TYR A 336 7.28 -10.09 -12.12
N TRP A 337 7.87 -10.94 -12.95
CA TRP A 337 8.90 -11.86 -12.49
C TRP A 337 9.96 -12.12 -13.57
N ASP A 338 11.17 -12.47 -13.15
CA ASP A 338 12.26 -12.77 -14.08
C ASP A 338 13.12 -13.96 -13.67
N ASP A 339 13.92 -14.42 -14.63
CA ASP A 339 14.95 -15.43 -14.43
C ASP A 339 16.28 -14.92 -15.02
N ALA A 340 17.26 -14.72 -14.13
CA ALA A 340 18.58 -14.19 -14.46
C ALA A 340 19.45 -15.17 -15.26
N VAL A 341 19.22 -16.49 -15.10
CA VAL A 341 19.97 -17.54 -15.79
C VAL A 341 19.50 -17.64 -17.25
N ALA A 342 18.19 -17.66 -17.45
CA ALA A 342 17.54 -17.70 -18.76
C ALA A 342 17.55 -16.33 -19.46
N GLN A 343 17.80 -15.24 -18.72
CA GLN A 343 17.74 -13.87 -19.22
C GLN A 343 16.36 -13.53 -19.79
N GLN A 344 15.32 -13.92 -19.05
CA GLN A 344 13.92 -13.77 -19.44
C GLN A 344 13.16 -13.01 -18.36
N SER A 345 12.09 -12.30 -18.75
CA SER A 345 11.12 -11.73 -17.81
C SER A 345 9.70 -11.95 -18.30
N ALA A 346 8.77 -12.01 -17.37
CA ALA A 346 7.33 -11.94 -17.62
C ALA A 346 6.71 -10.77 -16.85
N THR A 347 5.64 -10.21 -17.41
CA THR A 347 4.81 -9.21 -16.74
C THR A 347 3.36 -9.46 -17.06
N LEU A 348 2.57 -9.82 -16.07
CA LEU A 348 1.12 -9.94 -16.17
C LEU A 348 0.48 -8.65 -15.70
N THR A 349 -0.23 -7.94 -16.58
CA THR A 349 -0.95 -6.70 -16.24
C THR A 349 -2.45 -6.92 -16.35
N GLY A 350 -3.17 -6.72 -15.25
CA GLY A 350 -4.62 -6.82 -15.22
C GLY A 350 -5.32 -5.65 -15.93
N PRO A 351 -6.58 -5.83 -16.38
CA PRO A 351 -7.46 -4.72 -16.72
C PRO A 351 -7.59 -3.68 -15.59
N ARG A 352 -8.22 -2.54 -15.90
CA ARG A 352 -8.46 -1.51 -14.88
C ARG A 352 -9.41 -2.02 -13.80
N GLY A 353 -9.00 -1.87 -12.54
CA GLY A 353 -9.74 -2.34 -11.37
C GLY A 353 -9.61 -3.83 -11.08
N THR A 354 -8.68 -4.53 -11.73
CA THR A 354 -8.31 -5.90 -11.35
C THR A 354 -7.62 -5.90 -10.00
N ASP A 355 -8.08 -6.79 -9.11
CA ASP A 355 -7.50 -7.03 -7.79
C ASP A 355 -6.12 -7.70 -7.93
N LEU A 356 -5.15 -7.27 -7.12
CA LEU A 356 -3.80 -7.84 -7.16
C LEU A 356 -3.78 -9.32 -6.79
N ASP A 357 -4.60 -9.75 -5.82
CA ASP A 357 -4.65 -11.15 -5.38
C ASP A 357 -5.11 -12.09 -6.51
N ASP A 358 -6.02 -11.62 -7.38
CA ASP A 358 -6.46 -12.38 -8.55
C ASP A 358 -5.29 -12.61 -9.53
N LEU A 359 -4.45 -11.60 -9.77
CA LEU A 359 -3.25 -11.75 -10.62
C LEU A 359 -2.21 -12.64 -9.96
N VAL A 360 -2.01 -12.52 -8.64
CA VAL A 360 -1.08 -13.35 -7.90
C VAL A 360 -1.50 -14.82 -7.91
N ALA A 361 -2.80 -15.10 -7.75
CA ALA A 361 -3.35 -16.45 -7.87
C ALA A 361 -3.09 -17.03 -9.26
N GLU A 362 -3.28 -16.23 -10.31
CA GLU A 362 -3.02 -16.60 -11.70
C GLU A 362 -1.53 -16.90 -11.95
N VAL A 363 -0.61 -16.08 -11.42
CA VAL A 363 0.84 -16.34 -11.53
C VAL A 363 1.24 -17.59 -10.75
N ARG A 364 0.74 -17.78 -9.52
CA ARG A 364 1.03 -18.97 -8.70
C ARG A 364 0.58 -20.26 -9.38
N ALA A 365 -0.54 -20.24 -10.10
CA ALA A 365 -1.04 -21.40 -10.85
C ALA A 365 -0.08 -21.86 -11.97
N ARG A 366 0.86 -21.02 -12.42
CA ARG A 366 1.84 -21.31 -13.47
C ARG A 366 3.14 -21.95 -12.95
N VAL A 367 3.33 -21.99 -11.64
CA VAL A 367 4.54 -22.46 -10.97
C VAL A 367 5.78 -21.66 -11.45
N PRO A 368 5.86 -20.37 -11.09
CA PRO A 368 6.99 -19.53 -11.49
C PRO A 368 8.30 -20.06 -10.88
N SER A 369 9.41 -19.82 -11.57
CA SER A 369 10.75 -20.19 -11.08
C SER A 369 11.13 -19.46 -9.79
N VAL A 370 10.57 -18.28 -9.57
CA VAL A 370 10.64 -17.52 -8.31
C VAL A 370 9.32 -17.69 -7.57
N ALA A 371 9.38 -18.30 -6.38
CA ALA A 371 8.20 -18.46 -5.53
C ALA A 371 7.69 -17.10 -5.04
N TYR A 372 6.38 -16.94 -5.00
CA TYR A 372 5.78 -15.74 -4.41
C TYR A 372 6.06 -15.72 -2.89
N PRO A 373 6.57 -14.60 -2.33
CA PRO A 373 6.91 -14.54 -0.92
C PRO A 373 5.64 -14.62 -0.05
N THR A 374 5.58 -15.56 0.88
CA THR A 374 4.46 -15.70 1.81
C THR A 374 4.78 -15.23 3.22
N GLY A 375 6.04 -14.96 3.52
CA GLY A 375 6.52 -14.40 4.79
C GLY A 375 7.88 -13.72 4.60
N PRO A 376 8.53 -13.29 5.70
CA PRO A 376 9.81 -12.62 5.65
C PRO A 376 10.88 -13.46 4.94
N SER A 377 11.52 -12.90 3.92
CA SER A 377 12.52 -13.60 3.11
C SER A 377 13.92 -13.01 3.24
N ALA A 378 14.04 -11.71 3.53
CA ALA A 378 15.34 -11.07 3.67
C ALA A 378 16.11 -11.68 4.85
N PRO A 379 17.33 -12.25 4.65
CA PRO A 379 18.07 -12.89 5.75
C PRO A 379 18.31 -11.97 6.95
N GLY A 380 18.62 -10.69 6.70
CA GLY A 380 18.79 -9.70 7.77
C GLY A 380 17.51 -9.42 8.56
N LEU A 381 16.34 -9.48 7.92
CA LEU A 381 15.05 -9.34 8.59
C LEU A 381 14.72 -10.62 9.39
N VAL A 382 14.90 -11.80 8.80
CA VAL A 382 14.71 -13.08 9.50
C VAL A 382 15.58 -13.16 10.76
N ASP A 383 16.87 -12.81 10.64
CA ASP A 383 17.81 -12.76 11.77
C ASP A 383 17.40 -11.72 12.83
N PHE A 384 16.93 -10.54 12.39
CA PHE A 384 16.41 -9.49 13.27
C PHE A 384 15.17 -9.95 14.04
N LEU A 385 14.30 -10.76 13.45
CA LEU A 385 13.07 -11.23 14.07
C LEU A 385 13.22 -12.49 14.92
N GLY A 386 14.22 -13.33 14.63
CA GLY A 386 14.40 -14.64 15.27
C GLY A 386 14.55 -14.61 16.80
N GLY A 387 14.81 -13.44 17.39
CA GLY A 387 14.84 -13.24 18.83
C GLY A 387 13.47 -13.00 19.50
N TRP A 388 12.40 -12.77 18.73
CA TRP A 388 11.09 -12.28 19.22
C TRP A 388 9.89 -13.00 18.63
N LEU A 389 9.95 -13.38 17.35
CA LEU A 389 8.80 -13.86 16.60
C LEU A 389 9.09 -15.23 15.99
N ASP A 390 8.03 -15.99 15.81
CA ASP A 390 8.04 -17.17 14.95
C ASP A 390 7.84 -16.69 13.51
N VAL A 391 8.94 -16.55 12.77
CA VAL A 391 8.95 -15.99 11.41
C VAL A 391 8.09 -16.81 10.44
N GLU A 392 7.91 -18.11 10.69
CA GLU A 392 7.03 -18.98 9.90
C GLU A 392 5.54 -18.63 10.07
N LYS A 393 5.19 -17.87 11.11
CA LYS A 393 3.83 -17.36 11.35
C LYS A 393 3.63 -15.93 10.87
N CYS A 394 4.61 -15.34 10.22
CA CYS A 394 4.49 -14.04 9.60
C CYS A 394 3.95 -14.18 8.17
N LEU A 395 3.01 -13.33 7.81
CA LEU A 395 2.41 -13.24 6.48
C LEU A 395 2.98 -12.03 5.76
N ARG A 396 3.55 -12.24 4.57
CA ARG A 396 3.97 -11.14 3.69
C ARG A 396 2.74 -10.31 3.32
N ILE A 397 2.85 -9.00 3.46
CA ILE A 397 1.81 -8.06 3.05
C ILE A 397 2.41 -7.03 2.08
N GLU A 398 1.52 -6.25 1.45
CA GLU A 398 1.90 -5.06 0.70
C GLU A 398 2.56 -4.04 1.61
N THR A 399 3.55 -3.33 1.07
CA THR A 399 4.25 -2.27 1.80
C THR A 399 3.35 -1.06 2.04
N ALA A 400 3.35 -0.56 3.27
CA ALA A 400 2.59 0.64 3.65
C ALA A 400 3.39 1.93 3.50
N VAL A 401 4.71 1.85 3.31
CA VAL A 401 5.62 3.01 3.29
C VAL A 401 6.47 3.02 2.03
N ASP A 402 6.71 4.21 1.51
CA ASP A 402 7.62 4.43 0.39
C ASP A 402 9.05 3.95 0.71
N LEU A 403 9.72 3.38 -0.29
CA LEU A 403 11.07 2.77 -0.20
C LEU A 403 11.17 1.56 0.74
N GLU A 404 10.04 1.04 1.20
CA GLU A 404 9.98 -0.23 1.89
C GLU A 404 10.10 -1.37 0.87
N LEU A 405 11.02 -2.30 1.10
CA LEU A 405 11.23 -3.47 0.24
C LEU A 405 10.38 -4.65 0.72
N GLU A 406 10.17 -4.73 2.02
CA GLU A 406 9.47 -5.83 2.63
C GLU A 406 8.67 -5.39 3.83
N GLU A 407 7.39 -5.76 3.86
CA GLU A 407 6.54 -5.69 5.04
C GLU A 407 5.87 -7.06 5.27
N SER A 408 5.67 -7.43 6.52
CA SER A 408 4.96 -8.62 6.95
C SER A 408 4.17 -8.36 8.22
N PHE A 409 3.02 -9.00 8.32
CA PHE A 409 2.20 -9.05 9.53
C PHE A 409 2.45 -10.36 10.26
N CYS A 410 2.84 -10.30 11.53
CA CYS A 410 3.05 -11.45 12.39
C CYS A 410 2.00 -11.46 13.50
N ASP A 411 1.31 -12.59 13.66
CA ASP A 411 0.47 -12.88 14.83
C ASP A 411 1.24 -13.80 15.79
N PRO A 412 1.98 -13.25 16.78
CA PRO A 412 2.73 -14.04 17.76
C PRO A 412 1.86 -14.84 18.74
N THR A 413 0.55 -14.99 18.50
CA THR A 413 -0.49 -15.49 19.39
C THR A 413 -0.86 -14.53 20.52
N GLY A 414 -2.17 -14.26 20.67
CA GLY A 414 -2.71 -13.42 21.74
C GLY A 414 -3.18 -12.05 21.24
N PRO A 415 -3.18 -11.01 22.09
CA PRO A 415 -3.67 -9.68 21.72
C PRO A 415 -2.60 -8.78 21.09
N VAL A 416 -1.43 -9.30 20.75
CA VAL A 416 -0.32 -8.52 20.17
C VAL A 416 -0.30 -8.75 18.67
N GLU A 417 -0.36 -7.67 17.91
CA GLU A 417 -0.16 -7.63 16.47
C GLU A 417 1.22 -7.04 16.21
N VAL A 418 2.00 -7.61 15.28
CA VAL A 418 3.34 -7.11 14.98
C VAL A 418 3.50 -6.91 13.49
N PHE A 419 3.80 -5.68 13.08
CA PHE A 419 4.24 -5.36 11.73
C PHE A 419 5.76 -5.35 11.73
N VAL A 420 6.36 -5.96 10.71
CA VAL A 420 7.80 -6.05 10.56
C VAL A 420 8.15 -5.70 9.14
N GLY A 421 9.25 -4.98 8.94
CA GLY A 421 9.61 -4.60 7.59
C GLY A 421 11.06 -4.21 7.44
N ARG A 422 11.42 -3.91 6.19
CA ARG A 422 12.77 -3.56 5.77
C ARG A 422 12.72 -2.52 4.66
N PHE A 423 13.54 -1.49 4.82
CA PHE A 423 13.72 -0.44 3.82
C PHE A 423 14.90 -0.72 2.89
N GLU A 424 14.91 -0.01 1.75
CA GLU A 424 16.01 -0.05 0.79
C GLU A 424 17.34 0.45 1.39
N SER A 425 17.25 1.43 2.31
CA SER A 425 18.42 2.08 2.90
C SER A 425 18.24 2.45 4.35
N GLU A 426 19.37 2.66 5.04
CA GLU A 426 19.42 3.23 6.40
C GLU A 426 18.73 4.61 6.44
N GLU A 427 18.90 5.43 5.40
CA GLU A 427 18.29 6.76 5.31
C GLU A 427 16.75 6.69 5.23
N ALA A 428 16.20 5.76 4.45
CA ALA A 428 14.76 5.53 4.37
C ALA A 428 14.18 5.06 5.71
N LEU A 429 14.86 4.12 6.39
CA LEU A 429 14.48 3.70 7.75
C LEU A 429 14.51 4.88 8.74
N GLU A 430 15.54 5.72 8.70
CA GLU A 430 15.64 6.90 9.57
C GLU A 430 14.53 7.92 9.29
N ALA A 431 14.14 8.11 8.03
CA ALA A 431 13.02 8.94 7.64
C ALA A 431 11.69 8.39 8.18
N TYR A 432 11.45 7.08 8.02
CA TYR A 432 10.28 6.42 8.59
C TYR A 432 10.23 6.54 10.12
N ARG A 433 11.34 6.30 10.81
CA ARG A 433 11.46 6.52 12.26
C ARG A 433 11.09 7.95 12.64
N ALA A 434 11.58 8.96 11.90
CA ALA A 434 11.26 10.35 12.17
C ALA A 434 9.77 10.65 12.01
N LEU A 435 9.12 10.05 11.01
CA LEU A 435 7.67 10.13 10.79
C LEU A 435 6.89 9.50 11.97
N THR A 436 7.19 8.26 12.34
CA THR A 436 6.55 7.56 13.46
C THR A 436 6.71 8.34 14.76
N LEU A 437 7.88 8.94 14.99
CA LEU A 437 8.12 9.83 16.14
C LEU A 437 7.31 11.13 16.09
N ALA A 438 7.05 11.68 14.91
CA ALA A 438 6.22 12.86 14.75
C ALA A 438 4.75 12.53 15.11
N VAL A 439 4.22 11.42 14.57
CA VAL A 439 2.88 10.91 14.88
C VAL A 439 2.70 10.65 16.38
N ALA A 440 3.69 10.02 17.01
CA ALA A 440 3.66 9.75 18.45
C ALA A 440 3.71 11.02 19.32
N LYS A 441 4.32 12.12 18.86
CA LYS A 441 4.35 13.40 19.59
C LYS A 441 3.03 14.15 19.50
N ASP A 442 2.40 14.10 18.33
CA ASP A 442 1.15 14.80 18.06
C ASP A 442 -0.01 14.22 18.88
N SER A 443 0.06 12.94 19.26
CA SER A 443 -0.97 12.28 20.06
C SER A 443 -1.01 12.68 21.54
N GLU A 444 -0.18 13.64 21.99
CA GLU A 444 -0.06 14.17 23.38
C GLU A 444 0.14 13.10 24.49
N ARG A 445 0.52 11.87 24.15
CA ARG A 445 0.61 10.76 25.10
C ARG A 445 2.06 10.46 25.52
N PRO A 446 2.28 10.00 26.77
CA PRO A 446 3.62 9.89 27.32
C PRO A 446 4.42 8.76 26.65
N LEU A 447 5.52 9.14 25.98
CA LEU A 447 6.59 8.24 25.58
C LEU A 447 7.23 7.65 26.85
N ARG A 448 6.93 6.38 27.19
CA ARG A 448 7.33 5.81 28.48
C ARG A 448 8.81 5.46 28.60
N THR A 449 9.52 5.31 27.49
CA THR A 449 10.97 5.06 27.53
C THR A 449 11.60 5.40 26.20
N TRP A 450 12.39 6.48 26.16
CA TRP A 450 13.30 6.77 25.05
C TRP A 450 14.69 6.30 25.48
N GLU A 451 15.07 5.07 25.13
CA GLU A 451 16.45 4.61 25.20
C GLU A 451 17.06 4.60 23.79
N ALA A 452 16.97 5.72 23.07
CA ALA A 452 17.82 5.93 21.89
C ALA A 452 19.25 6.21 22.38
N ARG A 453 19.97 5.16 22.82
CA ARG A 453 21.43 5.19 22.99
C ARG A 453 21.97 3.82 23.37
N ARG A 454 22.54 3.15 22.38
CA ARG A 454 23.99 2.95 22.26
C ARG A 454 24.32 3.19 20.76
N GLY A 455 25.53 3.65 20.40
CA GLY A 455 26.05 3.59 19.01
C GLY A 455 25.28 4.28 17.86
N LYS A 456 25.92 4.34 16.68
CA LYS A 456 25.20 4.51 15.39
C LYS A 456 24.53 3.18 14.98
N ASP A 457 24.99 2.09 15.57
CA ASP A 457 24.68 0.72 15.16
C ASP A 457 23.61 0.03 16.02
N ASP A 458 23.23 0.57 17.19
CA ASP A 458 22.35 -0.16 18.13
C ASP A 458 20.84 0.11 17.94
N GLY A 459 20.44 0.77 16.85
CA GLY A 459 19.05 1.02 16.51
C GLY A 459 18.27 1.91 17.48
N ALA A 460 16.95 1.87 17.38
CA ALA A 460 16.03 2.60 18.24
C ALA A 460 14.99 1.66 18.87
N LEU A 461 14.53 2.03 20.06
CA LEU A 461 13.42 1.39 20.77
C LEU A 461 12.61 2.48 21.45
N TYR A 462 11.30 2.50 21.21
CA TYR A 462 10.40 3.41 21.92
C TYR A 462 9.00 2.85 22.07
N GLU A 463 8.29 3.35 23.08
CA GLU A 463 6.91 3.03 23.37
C GLU A 463 6.05 4.28 23.32
N TYR A 464 4.90 4.19 22.66
CA TYR A 464 3.93 5.26 22.56
C TYR A 464 2.51 4.71 22.66
N THR A 465 1.52 5.57 22.49
CA THR A 465 0.12 5.19 22.43
C THR A 465 -0.52 5.86 21.24
N THR A 466 -1.27 5.10 20.44
CA THR A 466 -2.00 5.63 19.28
C THR A 466 -3.10 6.61 19.70
N ALA A 467 -3.66 7.34 18.74
CA ALA A 467 -4.85 8.18 18.96
C ALA A 467 -6.00 7.38 19.59
N ALA A 468 -6.21 6.14 19.12
CA ALA A 468 -7.16 5.17 19.64
C ALA A 468 -6.83 4.61 21.04
N GLY A 469 -5.71 5.00 21.65
CA GLY A 469 -5.33 4.56 22.98
C GLY A 469 -4.66 3.19 23.07
N ARG A 470 -4.24 2.62 21.94
CA ARG A 470 -3.53 1.34 21.91
C ARG A 470 -2.04 1.56 22.21
N PRO A 471 -1.43 0.81 23.13
CA PRO A 471 0.00 0.90 23.36
C PRO A 471 0.74 0.29 22.17
N VAL A 472 1.82 0.95 21.77
CA VAL A 472 2.69 0.53 20.67
C VAL A 472 4.12 0.50 21.17
N ARG A 473 4.88 -0.52 20.75
CA ARG A 473 6.33 -0.58 20.87
C ARG A 473 6.93 -0.70 19.49
N TYR A 474 7.80 0.23 19.14
CA TYR A 474 8.60 0.22 17.93
C TYR A 474 10.04 -0.12 18.26
N TRP A 475 10.71 -0.89 17.40
CA TRP A 475 12.16 -1.05 17.42
C TRP A 475 12.73 -1.24 16.01
N ASP A 476 14.01 -0.91 15.82
CA ASP A 476 14.68 -1.04 14.53
C ASP A 476 16.15 -1.46 14.63
N LEU A 477 16.73 -1.81 13.49
CA LEU A 477 18.15 -2.13 13.32
C LEU A 477 18.71 -1.51 12.03
N PRO A 478 19.46 -0.38 12.12
CA PRO A 478 20.02 0.34 10.99
C PRO A 478 20.87 -0.52 10.05
N GLY A 479 21.65 -1.45 10.61
CA GLY A 479 22.54 -2.32 9.84
C GLY A 479 21.84 -3.22 8.82
N CYS A 480 20.56 -3.53 9.02
CA CYS A 480 19.74 -4.24 8.03
C CYS A 480 18.61 -3.39 7.45
N ALA A 481 18.51 -2.11 7.84
CA ALA A 481 17.39 -1.23 7.57
C ALA A 481 16.03 -1.83 7.95
N CYS A 482 15.99 -2.67 8.99
CA CYS A 482 14.78 -3.37 9.44
C CYS A 482 14.10 -2.62 10.59
N TYR A 483 12.78 -2.76 10.68
CA TYR A 483 11.99 -2.31 11.83
C TYR A 483 10.96 -3.36 12.22
N ALA A 484 10.38 -3.16 13.39
CA ALA A 484 9.15 -3.79 13.77
C ALA A 484 8.36 -2.95 14.76
N GLU A 485 7.04 -3.09 14.69
CA GLU A 485 6.07 -2.34 15.46
C GLU A 485 5.03 -3.31 16.05
N ALA A 486 5.05 -3.47 17.37
CA ALA A 486 4.10 -4.30 18.10
C ALA A 486 3.01 -3.43 18.72
N THR A 487 1.75 -3.75 18.42
CA THR A 487 0.57 -3.08 18.96
C THR A 487 -0.27 -4.05 19.77
N LEU A 488 -0.79 -3.59 20.92
CA LEU A 488 -1.71 -4.39 21.72
C LEU A 488 -3.17 -4.02 21.39
N THR A 489 -3.94 -4.96 20.87
CA THR A 489 -5.37 -4.76 20.55
C THR A 489 -6.21 -4.60 21.82
N ARG A 490 -5.81 -5.25 22.93
CA ARG A 490 -6.47 -5.16 24.24
C ARG A 490 -5.46 -5.20 25.39
N GLY A 491 -5.43 -4.13 26.18
CA GLY A 491 -4.65 -4.06 27.43
C GLY A 491 -3.93 -2.71 27.60
N ASP A 492 -2.85 -2.73 28.36
CA ASP A 492 -2.03 -1.56 28.66
C ASP A 492 -0.57 -1.76 28.20
N ALA A 493 0.21 -0.69 28.27
CA ALA A 493 1.63 -0.71 27.89
C ALA A 493 2.46 -1.71 28.71
N ASP A 494 2.07 -2.00 29.96
CA ASP A 494 2.83 -2.89 30.84
C ASP A 494 2.71 -4.36 30.39
N LYS A 495 1.55 -4.74 29.82
CA LYS A 495 1.38 -6.04 29.16
C LYS A 495 2.25 -6.16 27.92
N LEU A 496 2.28 -5.14 27.06
CA LEU A 496 3.12 -5.11 25.87
C LEU A 496 4.61 -5.18 26.26
N ALA A 497 5.02 -4.46 27.30
CA ALA A 497 6.36 -4.54 27.90
C ALA A 497 6.70 -5.92 28.45
N THR A 498 5.71 -6.62 29.03
CA THR A 498 5.90 -7.96 29.55
C THR A 498 6.05 -8.99 28.43
N TRP A 499 5.24 -8.89 27.37
CA TRP A 499 5.38 -9.71 26.17
C TRP A 499 6.77 -9.56 25.55
N TRP A 500 7.22 -8.33 25.31
CA TRP A 500 8.53 -8.04 24.73
C TRP A 500 9.71 -8.65 25.51
N ARG A 501 9.68 -8.57 26.85
CA ARG A 501 10.74 -9.11 27.71
C ARG A 501 10.80 -10.64 27.75
N ARG A 502 9.69 -11.32 27.47
CA ARG A 502 9.63 -12.79 27.52
C ARG A 502 10.32 -13.43 26.32
N GLY A 503 10.33 -12.78 25.16
CA GLY A 503 10.78 -13.39 23.90
C GLY A 503 9.81 -14.50 23.43
N PRO A 504 10.11 -15.16 22.29
CA PRO A 504 9.27 -16.20 21.73
C PRO A 504 9.41 -17.47 22.57
N GLY A 505 8.29 -18.16 22.80
CA GLY A 505 8.29 -19.51 23.38
C GLY A 505 8.24 -19.61 24.91
N VAL A 506 7.98 -18.52 25.65
CA VAL A 506 7.61 -18.62 27.07
C VAL A 506 6.09 -18.66 27.19
N GLU A 507 5.51 -19.86 27.00
CA GLU A 507 4.12 -20.12 27.39
C GLU A 507 3.97 -19.98 28.92
N GLY A 508 3.08 -19.09 29.38
CA GLY A 508 2.67 -18.92 30.79
C GLY A 508 2.09 -17.53 31.05
N ASP A 509 0.89 -17.35 31.64
CA ASP A 509 0.08 -18.18 32.54
C ASP A 509 -1.37 -18.30 32.05
#